data_AF-A0A2D4ILC5-F1
#
_entry.id   AF-A0A2D4ILC5-F1
#
_cell.length_a   1.000
_cell.length_b   1.000
_cell.length_c   1.000
_cell.angle_alpha   90.00
_cell.angle_beta   90.00
_cell.angle_gamma   90.00
#
_symmetry.space_group_name_H-M   'P 1'
#
loop_
_entity.id
_entity.type
_entity.pdbx_description
1 polymer ?
#
loop_
_entity_poly.entity_id
_entity_poly.type
_entity_poly.pdbx_seq_one_letter_code
_entity_poly.pdbx_strand_id
1 'polypeptide(L)'
;MVADMLGQIKLWDLRKLKCVKEYSGHKNEHTILPLHINEEEGLLSAVGQDCYTRIWSLQDAHLLRTIPSPSPSSRDSIPSVVFSSQLGGARGVPGLLMAVRQDLYYYSYKTDDPYCLNIKDMDCSTLQSD
;
A
#
# COMPACT_ATOMS: atom_id res chain seq x y z
N MET A 1 9.34 10.91 -2.86
CA MET A 1 9.33 10.42 -1.47
C MET A 1 10.62 9.66 -1.22
N VAL A 2 11.03 9.53 0.03
CA VAL A 2 12.24 8.79 0.42
C VAL A 2 11.88 7.88 1.59
N ALA A 3 12.28 6.62 1.55
CA ALA A 3 12.24 5.72 2.69
C ALA A 3 13.65 5.50 3.23
N ASP A 4 13.80 5.44 4.55
CA ASP A 4 15.04 5.01 5.19
C ASP A 4 14.98 3.55 5.68
N MET A 5 16.13 3.05 6.12
CA MET A 5 16.29 1.71 6.72
C MET A 5 15.93 1.69 8.22
N LEU A 6 15.30 2.75 8.73
CA LEU A 6 14.68 2.77 10.06
C LEU A 6 13.16 2.65 9.97
N GLY A 7 12.62 2.50 8.75
CA GLY A 7 11.18 2.37 8.52
C GLY A 7 10.42 3.69 8.53
N GLN A 8 11.11 4.83 8.37
CA GLN A 8 10.45 6.12 8.12
C GLN A 8 10.34 6.36 6.61
N ILE A 9 9.15 6.75 6.17
CA ILE A 9 8.93 7.27 4.82
C ILE A 9 8.69 8.77 4.95
N LYS A 10 9.36 9.57 4.14
CA LYS A 10 9.29 11.04 4.17
C LYS A 10 8.87 11.62 2.83
N LEU A 11 7.93 12.56 2.89
CA LEU A 11 7.60 13.44 1.79
C LEU A 11 8.40 14.73 1.92
N TRP A 12 9.17 15.04 0.87
CA TRP A 12 10.03 16.20 0.82
C TRP A 12 9.51 17.22 -0.20
N ASP A 13 9.46 18.49 0.20
CA ASP A 13 9.30 19.61 -0.74
C ASP A 13 10.68 20.05 -1.20
N LEU A 14 11.05 19.69 -2.43
CA LEU A 14 12.35 20.01 -3.00
C LEU A 14 12.54 21.52 -3.22
N ARG A 15 11.46 22.29 -3.39
CA ARG A 15 11.56 23.75 -3.58
C ARG A 15 11.92 24.45 -2.27
N LYS A 16 11.44 23.90 -1.14
CA LYS A 16 11.67 24.45 0.21
C LYS A 16 12.77 23.69 0.96
N LEU A 17 13.36 22.67 0.34
CA LEU A 17 14.38 21.78 0.91
C LEU A 17 14.03 21.28 2.32
N LYS A 18 12.75 20.95 2.55
CA LYS A 18 12.28 20.52 3.87
C LYS A 18 11.36 19.31 3.79
N CYS A 19 11.39 18.52 4.87
CA CYS A 19 10.40 17.48 5.09
C CYS A 19 9.03 18.13 5.33
N VAL A 20 8.02 17.65 4.62
CA VAL A 20 6.63 18.10 4.74
C VAL A 20 5.81 17.13 5.57
N LYS A 21 6.03 15.82 5.38
CA LYS A 21 5.31 14.74 6.08
C LYS A 21 6.21 13.56 6.33
N GLU A 22 5.90 12.85 7.40
CA GLU A 22 6.55 11.61 7.80
C GLU A 22 5.48 10.55 8.03
N TYR A 23 5.68 9.38 7.42
CA TYR A 23 4.82 8.22 7.55
C TYR A 23 5.58 7.16 8.32
N SER A 24 5.05 6.78 9.47
CA SER A 24 5.69 5.85 10.41
C SER A 24 5.07 4.45 10.36
N GLY A 25 5.77 3.48 10.94
CA GLY A 25 5.30 2.11 11.08
C GLY A 25 5.69 1.18 9.93
N HIS A 26 6.29 1.69 8.84
CA HIS A 26 6.89 0.85 7.80
C HIS A 26 8.04 0.03 8.39
N LYS A 27 8.20 -1.22 7.94
CA LYS A 27 9.24 -2.13 8.44
C LYS A 27 10.26 -2.34 7.34
N ASN A 28 11.42 -1.73 7.51
CA ASN A 28 12.55 -1.88 6.61
C ASN A 28 13.85 -1.66 7.38
N GLU A 29 14.73 -2.66 7.37
CA GLU A 29 16.01 -2.62 8.09
C GLU A 29 17.23 -2.65 7.15
N HIS A 30 17.09 -3.17 5.92
CA HIS A 30 18.27 -3.45 5.09
C HIS A 30 18.01 -3.58 3.57
N THR A 31 16.82 -3.25 3.06
CA THR A 31 16.54 -3.40 1.62
C THR A 31 15.80 -2.19 1.04
N ILE A 32 15.90 -2.00 -0.27
CA ILE A 32 15.15 -0.95 -0.96
C ILE A 32 13.80 -1.56 -1.33
N LEU A 33 12.72 -1.01 -0.76
CA LEU A 33 11.35 -1.47 -0.98
C LEU A 33 10.58 -0.49 -1.87
N PRO A 34 9.74 -0.99 -2.78
CA PRO A 34 8.93 -0.11 -3.62
C PRO A 34 7.88 0.63 -2.79
N LEU A 35 7.67 1.89 -3.18
CA LEU A 35 6.59 2.75 -2.68
C LEU A 35 5.69 3.09 -3.86
N HIS A 36 4.38 3.03 -3.67
CA HIS A 36 3.39 3.40 -4.68
C HIS A 36 2.53 4.53 -4.16
N ILE A 37 2.34 5.55 -4.99
CA ILE A 37 1.53 6.73 -4.69
C ILE A 37 0.34 6.72 -5.63
N ASN A 38 -0.86 6.85 -5.09
CA ASN A 38 -2.05 7.18 -5.85
C ASN A 38 -2.53 8.57 -5.44
N GLU A 39 -2.31 9.57 -6.29
CA GLU A 39 -2.71 10.95 -6.02
C GLU A 39 -4.23 11.16 -6.12
N GLU A 40 -4.90 10.42 -7.01
CA GLU A 40 -6.36 10.52 -7.22
C GLU A 40 -7.12 10.16 -5.93
N GLU A 41 -6.71 9.05 -5.30
CA GLU A 41 -7.30 8.57 -4.05
C GLU A 41 -6.62 9.12 -2.79
N GLY A 42 -5.53 9.89 -2.95
CA GLY A 42 -4.78 10.40 -1.82
C GLY A 42 -4.09 9.31 -0.99
N LEU A 43 -3.59 8.23 -1.60
CA LEU A 43 -3.03 7.07 -0.91
C LEU A 43 -1.53 6.86 -1.16
N LEU A 44 -0.81 6.47 -0.11
CA LEU A 44 0.54 5.92 -0.18
C LEU A 44 0.48 4.46 0.23
N SER A 45 1.06 3.55 -0.55
CA SER A 45 1.18 2.14 -0.19
C SER A 45 2.63 1.65 -0.27
N ALA A 46 3.04 0.82 0.67
CA ALA A 46 4.36 0.22 0.73
C ALA A 46 4.31 -1.18 1.35
N VAL A 47 5.17 -2.07 0.87
CA VAL A 47 5.33 -3.42 1.42
C VAL A 47 6.57 -3.46 2.29
N GLY A 48 6.42 -3.84 3.56
CA GLY A 48 7.54 -3.98 4.49
C GLY A 48 8.27 -5.32 4.35
N GLN A 49 9.45 -5.42 4.96
CA GLN A 49 10.21 -6.67 5.09
C GLN A 49 9.46 -7.74 5.90
N ASP A 50 8.54 -7.31 6.75
CA ASP A 50 7.60 -8.19 7.44
C ASP A 50 6.54 -8.79 6.51
N CYS A 51 6.57 -8.48 5.22
CA CYS A 51 5.60 -8.85 4.20
C CYS A 51 4.20 -8.27 4.44
N TYR A 52 4.10 -7.22 5.26
CA TYR A 52 2.84 -6.47 5.44
C TYR A 52 2.79 -5.30 4.47
N THR A 53 1.67 -5.20 3.76
CA THR A 53 1.36 -4.02 2.96
C THR A 53 0.69 -3.00 3.84
N ARG A 54 1.26 -1.81 3.90
CA ARG A 54 0.72 -0.68 4.66
C ARG A 54 0.24 0.38 3.69
N ILE A 55 -0.90 0.98 4.03
CA ILE A 55 -1.51 2.06 3.28
C ILE A 55 -1.67 3.24 4.23
N TRP A 56 -1.22 4.40 3.81
CA TRP A 56 -1.35 5.67 4.53
C TRP A 56 -2.12 6.68 3.69
N SER A 57 -2.75 7.64 4.37
CA SER A 57 -3.34 8.81 3.73
C SER A 57 -2.23 9.80 3.38
N LEU A 58 -2.17 10.23 2.12
CA LEU A 58 -1.28 11.28 1.66
C LEU A 58 -1.61 12.64 2.30
N GLN A 59 -2.84 12.85 2.77
CA GLN A 59 -3.30 14.15 3.27
C GLN A 59 -2.81 14.44 4.69
N ASP A 60 -2.80 13.45 5.57
CA ASP A 60 -2.52 13.62 7.00
C ASP A 60 -1.49 12.62 7.56
N ALA A 61 -0.95 11.75 6.70
CA ALA A 61 0.06 10.74 7.03
C ALA A 61 -0.38 9.66 8.03
N HIS A 62 -1.67 9.53 8.32
CA HIS A 62 -2.17 8.46 9.16
C HIS A 62 -2.06 7.10 8.46
N LEU A 63 -1.66 6.09 9.24
CA LEU A 63 -1.71 4.70 8.81
C LEU A 63 -3.18 4.27 8.75
N LEU A 64 -3.67 4.11 7.53
CA LEU A 64 -5.04 3.74 7.24
C LEU A 64 -5.24 2.23 7.38
N ARG A 65 -4.26 1.46 6.90
CA ARG A 65 -4.37 0.01 6.78
C ARG A 65 -3.06 -0.72 6.88
N THR A 66 -3.16 -1.95 7.39
CA THR A 66 -2.11 -2.95 7.39
C THR A 66 -2.72 -4.28 6.90
N ILE A 67 -2.28 -4.75 5.74
CA ILE A 67 -2.74 -5.98 5.08
C ILE A 67 -1.64 -7.03 5.23
N PRO A 68 -1.89 -8.14 5.93
CA PRO A 68 -0.93 -9.23 6.02
C PRO A 68 -0.78 -9.93 4.66
N SER A 69 0.44 -10.36 4.34
CA SER A 69 0.64 -11.31 3.24
C SER A 69 -0.08 -12.63 3.55
N PRO A 70 -0.81 -13.21 2.58
CA PRO A 70 -1.40 -14.55 2.72
C PRO A 70 -0.37 -15.66 2.91
N SER A 71 0.88 -15.42 2.52
CA SER A 71 2.02 -16.30 2.76
C SER A 71 2.86 -15.83 3.95
N PRO A 72 3.56 -16.74 4.66
CA PRO A 72 4.47 -16.39 5.75
C PRO A 72 5.53 -15.38 5.30
N SER A 73 5.97 -14.52 6.23
CA SER A 73 7.01 -13.54 5.96
C SER A 73 8.30 -14.24 5.51
N SER A 74 8.88 -13.76 4.40
CA SER A 74 10.11 -14.29 3.83
C SER A 74 10.91 -13.16 3.20
N ARG A 75 12.24 -13.22 3.33
CA ARG A 75 13.16 -12.27 2.71
C ARG A 75 13.18 -12.38 1.18
N ASP A 76 12.88 -13.57 0.65
CA ASP A 76 12.97 -13.87 -0.78
C ASP A 76 11.62 -13.75 -1.51
N SER A 77 10.54 -13.44 -0.78
CA SER A 77 9.17 -13.42 -1.32
C SER A 77 8.40 -12.22 -0.79
N ILE A 78 8.95 -11.02 -0.99
CA ILE A 78 8.27 -9.77 -0.68
C ILE A 78 7.11 -9.57 -1.68
N PRO A 79 5.87 -9.37 -1.21
CA PRO A 79 4.74 -9.10 -2.09
C PRO A 79 5.00 -7.94 -3.03
N SER A 80 4.57 -8.07 -4.29
CA SER A 80 4.45 -6.95 -5.21
C SER A 80 3.02 -6.43 -5.17
N VAL A 81 2.84 -5.13 -5.03
CA VAL A 81 1.50 -4.53 -4.89
C VAL A 81 1.32 -3.38 -5.87
N VAL A 82 0.11 -3.25 -6.40
CA VAL A 82 -0.29 -2.10 -7.20
C VAL A 82 -1.71 -1.72 -6.84
N PHE A 83 -1.93 -0.42 -6.67
CA PHE A 83 -3.27 0.13 -6.52
C PHE A 83 -3.75 0.70 -7.85
N SER A 84 -5.01 0.49 -8.18
CA SER A 84 -5.67 1.16 -9.30
C SER A 84 -7.05 1.64 -8.86
N SER A 85 -7.40 2.88 -9.24
CA SER A 85 -8.75 3.45 -9.07
C SER A 85 -9.77 2.84 -10.04
N GLN A 86 -9.31 2.23 -11.13
CA GLN A 86 -10.15 1.76 -12.24
C GLN A 86 -9.73 0.34 -12.70
N LEU A 87 -9.56 -0.57 -11.74
CA LEU A 87 -9.13 -1.93 -12.04
C LEU A 87 -10.24 -2.64 -12.84
N GLY A 88 -9.95 -2.99 -14.10
CA GLY A 88 -10.93 -3.55 -15.06
C GLY A 88 -11.46 -2.56 -16.11
N GLY A 89 -10.91 -1.34 -16.19
CA GLY A 89 -11.23 -0.34 -17.22
C GLY A 89 -12.05 0.83 -16.69
N ALA A 90 -12.64 1.66 -17.57
CA ALA A 90 -13.31 2.92 -17.19
C ALA A 90 -14.53 2.78 -16.26
N ARG A 91 -15.03 1.55 -16.04
CA ARG A 91 -16.06 1.21 -15.05
C ARG A 91 -15.55 0.22 -13.99
N GLY A 92 -14.23 0.08 -13.90
CA GLY A 92 -13.55 -0.76 -12.95
C GLY A 92 -13.74 -0.26 -11.53
N VAL A 93 -13.52 -1.15 -10.58
CA VAL A 93 -13.61 -0.83 -9.15
C VAL A 93 -12.23 -0.46 -8.63
N PRO A 94 -12.12 0.45 -7.65
CA PRO A 94 -10.85 0.70 -7.00
C PRO A 94 -10.40 -0.56 -6.27
N GLY A 95 -9.10 -0.82 -6.29
CA GLY A 95 -8.57 -1.95 -5.56
C GLY A 95 -7.07 -2.07 -5.59
N LEU A 96 -6.58 -2.84 -4.63
CA LEU A 96 -5.20 -3.25 -4.52
C LEU A 96 -5.06 -4.67 -5.08
N LEU A 97 -4.17 -4.81 -6.06
CA LEU A 97 -3.73 -6.10 -6.54
C LEU A 97 -2.41 -6.46 -5.85
N MET A 98 -2.32 -7.67 -5.31
CA MET A 98 -1.15 -8.17 -4.61
C MET A 98 -0.71 -9.48 -5.25
N ALA A 99 0.51 -9.53 -5.77
CA ALA A 99 1.14 -10.75 -6.24
C ALA A 99 2.07 -11.29 -5.16
N VAL A 100 1.86 -12.54 -4.76
CA VAL A 100 2.70 -13.26 -3.79
C VAL A 100 3.00 -14.64 -4.35
N ARG A 101 4.27 -14.93 -4.61
CA ARG A 101 4.72 -16.19 -5.22
C ARG A 101 4.03 -16.44 -6.56
N GLN A 102 3.17 -17.45 -6.63
CA GLN A 102 2.43 -17.86 -7.84
C GLN A 102 0.96 -17.40 -7.81
N ASP A 103 0.54 -16.73 -6.74
CA ASP A 103 -0.85 -16.35 -6.51
C ASP A 103 -1.05 -14.84 -6.65
N LEU A 104 -2.24 -14.47 -7.13
CA LEU A 104 -2.71 -13.10 -7.25
C LEU A 104 -3.92 -12.90 -6.35
N TYR A 105 -3.86 -11.87 -5.51
CA TYR A 105 -4.91 -11.51 -4.57
C TYR A 105 -5.46 -10.14 -4.92
N TYR A 106 -6.77 -10.01 -4.91
CA TYR A 106 -7.47 -8.74 -5.11
C TYR A 106 -8.12 -8.30 -3.80
N TYR A 107 -7.89 -7.04 -3.43
CA TYR A 107 -8.53 -6.37 -2.30
C TYR A 107 -9.29 -5.15 -2.81
N SER A 108 -10.62 -5.18 -2.69
CA SER A 108 -11.47 -4.06 -3.10
C SER A 108 -11.32 -2.86 -2.16
N TYR A 109 -11.34 -1.66 -2.72
CA TYR A 109 -11.37 -0.40 -1.98
C TYR A 109 -12.65 0.35 -2.34
N LYS A 110 -13.56 0.55 -1.38
CA LYS A 110 -14.82 1.28 -1.57
C LYS A 110 -14.70 2.70 -1.05
N THR A 111 -14.92 3.68 -1.92
CA THR A 111 -14.92 5.12 -1.60
C THR A 111 -16.24 5.60 -0.99
N ASP A 112 -17.36 4.91 -1.24
CA ASP A 112 -18.72 5.42 -1.02
C ASP A 112 -19.37 5.01 0.32
N ASP A 113 -18.63 4.39 1.24
CA ASP A 113 -19.18 3.97 2.53
C ASP A 113 -18.87 5.02 3.62
N PRO A 114 -19.89 5.74 4.16
CA PRO A 114 -19.68 6.75 5.20
C PRO A 114 -19.18 6.17 6.53
N TYR A 115 -19.17 4.84 6.71
CA TYR A 115 -18.53 4.15 7.82
C TYR A 115 -17.09 3.68 7.50
N CYS A 116 -16.65 3.77 6.24
CA CYS A 116 -15.28 3.51 5.80
C CYS A 116 -14.28 4.64 6.10
N LEU A 117 -14.64 5.60 6.97
CA LEU A 117 -13.66 6.32 7.78
C LEU A 117 -12.76 5.37 8.60
N ASN A 118 -13.20 4.11 8.76
CA ASN A 118 -12.33 2.99 9.07
C ASN A 118 -12.27 2.05 7.87
N ILE A 119 -11.12 2.00 7.20
CA ILE A 119 -10.80 0.98 6.21
C ILE A 119 -10.59 -0.33 6.96
N LYS A 120 -11.67 -0.94 7.46
CA LYS A 120 -11.64 -2.19 8.21
C LYS A 120 -12.04 -3.40 7.36
N ASP A 121 -12.76 -3.17 6.27
CA ASP A 121 -13.35 -4.22 5.44
C ASP A 121 -12.78 -4.16 4.01
N MET A 122 -11.70 -4.91 3.79
CA MET A 122 -11.25 -5.29 2.45
C MET A 122 -11.50 -6.78 2.33
N ASP A 123 -12.40 -7.17 1.43
CA ASP A 123 -12.63 -8.58 1.13
C ASP A 123 -11.56 -9.08 0.16
N CYS A 124 -10.91 -10.18 0.52
CA CYS A 124 -9.88 -10.83 -0.29
C CYS A 124 -10.52 -11.87 -1.21
N SER A 125 -10.23 -11.80 -2.51
CA SER A 125 -10.58 -12.85 -3.48
C SER A 125 -9.31 -13.31 -4.21
N THR A 126 -9.11 -14.62 -4.29
CA THR A 126 -8.02 -15.23 -5.07
C THR A 126 -8.40 -15.23 -6.54
N LEU A 127 -7.58 -14.60 -7.38
CA LEU A 127 -7.75 -14.65 -8.83
C LEU A 127 -6.98 -15.87 -9.34
N GLN A 128 -7.67 -16.97 -9.60
CA GLN A 128 -7.10 -18.09 -10.34
C GLN A 128 -7.11 -17.76 -11.83
N SER A 129 -5.97 -17.93 -12.50
CA SER A 129 -5.94 -17.99 -13.96
C SER A 129 -6.43 -19.38 -14.38
N ASP A 130 -7.55 -19.44 -15.10
CA ASP A 130 -8.01 -20.65 -15.81
C ASP A 130 -6.96 -21.16 -16.83
#